data_AF-A0A919EEL6-F1
#
_entry.id   AF-A0A919EEL6-F1
#
_cell.length_a   1.000
_cell.length_b   1.000
_cell.length_c   1.000
_cell.angle_alpha   90.00
_cell.angle_beta   90.00
_cell.angle_gamma   90.00
#
_symmetry.space_group_name_H-M   'P 1'
#
loop_
_entity.id
_entity.type
_entity.pdbx_description
1 polymer ?
#
loop_
_entity_poly.entity_id
_entity_poly.type
_entity_poly.pdbx_seq_one_letter_code
_entity_poly.pdbx_strand_id
1 'polypeptide(L)'
;MSATVSDADRAVVLPGIVLGVGLGGFADGILLHQLLQWHHMLSSTNHDRVGVRYYDPHTVSGLEMNTVWDGIFHVVCWLAVLLGLALLHARVTENRRAVWTSRVLWGWIVAGWGVFNLVEGLLDHQILGIHHVHGGPHQAWWDAGFLVLGGLLLLGGHALQRGTSGRR
;
A
#
# COMPACT_ATOMS: atom_id res chain seq x y z
N MET A 1 -32.47 4.87 5.60
CA MET A 1 -32.60 3.98 4.43
C MET A 1 -31.23 3.44 4.08
N SER A 2 -31.01 2.13 4.20
CA SER A 2 -29.75 1.49 3.82
C SER A 2 -29.69 1.39 2.30
N ALA A 3 -28.76 2.10 1.66
CA ALA A 3 -28.55 1.99 0.23
C ALA A 3 -28.02 0.59 -0.08
N THR A 4 -28.81 -0.21 -0.79
CA THR A 4 -28.37 -1.52 -1.28
C THR A 4 -27.26 -1.30 -2.31
N VAL A 5 -26.03 -1.70 -1.98
CA VAL A 5 -24.88 -1.67 -2.89
C VAL A 5 -25.19 -2.53 -4.11
N SER A 6 -25.06 -1.97 -5.32
CA SER A 6 -25.34 -2.71 -6.56
C SER A 6 -24.29 -3.81 -6.80
N ASP A 7 -24.65 -4.85 -7.56
CA ASP A 7 -23.70 -5.93 -7.90
C ASP A 7 -22.50 -5.42 -8.70
N ALA A 8 -22.70 -4.37 -9.53
CA ALA A 8 -21.63 -3.68 -10.23
C ALA A 8 -20.66 -2.97 -9.27
N ASP A 9 -21.17 -2.37 -8.19
CA ASP A 9 -20.33 -1.75 -7.17
C ASP A 9 -19.58 -2.80 -6.35
N ARG A 10 -20.21 -3.94 -6.04
CA ARG A 10 -19.56 -5.07 -5.37
C ARG A 10 -18.45 -5.70 -6.21
N ALA A 11 -18.63 -5.75 -7.52
CA ALA A 11 -17.67 -6.32 -8.45
C ALA A 11 -16.30 -5.62 -8.41
N VAL A 12 -16.27 -4.32 -8.07
CA VAL A 12 -15.04 -3.50 -8.08
C VAL A 12 -14.38 -3.34 -6.69
N VAL A 13 -15.01 -3.78 -5.60
CA VAL A 13 -14.47 -3.63 -4.23
C VAL A 13 -13.12 -4.34 -4.09
N LEU A 14 -13.10 -5.66 -4.26
CA LEU A 14 -11.88 -6.45 -4.08
C LEU A 14 -10.79 -6.08 -5.10
N PRO A 15 -11.08 -5.97 -6.41
CA PRO A 15 -10.08 -5.52 -7.37
C PRO A 15 -9.51 -4.14 -7.03
N GLY A 16 -10.36 -3.20 -6.62
CA GLY A 16 -9.93 -1.85 -6.21
C GLY A 16 -8.99 -1.89 -5.01
N ILE A 17 -9.33 -2.63 -3.95
CA ILE A 17 -8.48 -2.78 -2.77
C ILE A 17 -7.13 -3.39 -3.14
N VAL A 18 -7.13 -4.49 -3.90
CA VAL A 18 -5.89 -5.20 -4.30
C VAL A 18 -5.01 -4.32 -5.19
N LEU A 19 -5.61 -3.58 -6.15
CA LEU A 19 -4.90 -2.56 -6.93
C LEU A 19 -4.31 -1.48 -6.04
N GLY A 20 -5.08 -0.98 -5.09
CA GLY A 20 -4.65 0.03 -4.12
C GLY A 20 -3.45 -0.40 -3.31
N VAL A 21 -3.45 -1.64 -2.81
CA VAL A 21 -2.32 -2.21 -2.07
C VAL A 21 -1.06 -2.24 -2.94
N GLY A 22 -1.16 -2.77 -4.16
CA GLY A 22 0.00 -2.86 -5.06
C GLY A 22 0.53 -1.49 -5.51
N LEU A 23 -0.37 -0.56 -5.84
CA LEU A 23 0.01 0.81 -6.24
C LEU A 23 0.61 1.61 -5.07
N GLY A 24 0.07 1.44 -3.86
CA GLY A 24 0.61 2.07 -2.66
C GLY A 24 2.01 1.56 -2.34
N GLY A 25 2.22 0.24 -2.41
CA GLY A 25 3.55 -0.35 -2.23
C GLY A 25 4.55 0.08 -3.30
N PHE A 26 4.14 0.22 -4.57
CA PHE A 26 5.00 0.81 -5.58
C PHE A 26 5.35 2.27 -5.30
N ALA A 27 4.39 3.08 -4.85
CA ALA A 27 4.66 4.47 -4.52
C ALA A 27 5.66 4.57 -3.36
N ASP A 28 5.52 3.71 -2.36
CA ASP A 28 6.47 3.59 -1.25
C ASP A 28 7.87 3.18 -1.73
N GLY A 29 7.98 2.05 -2.44
CA GLY A 29 9.25 1.53 -2.92
C GLY A 29 9.96 2.45 -3.93
N ILE A 30 9.22 3.11 -4.82
CA ILE A 30 9.83 4.03 -5.79
C ILE A 30 10.20 5.34 -5.11
N LEU A 31 9.26 5.98 -4.41
CA LEU A 31 9.51 7.32 -3.87
C LEU A 31 10.42 7.28 -2.65
N LEU A 32 10.14 6.40 -1.69
CA LEU A 32 10.83 6.39 -0.40
C LEU A 32 12.09 5.53 -0.42
N HIS A 33 12.07 4.34 -1.06
CA HIS A 33 13.27 3.49 -1.12
C HIS A 33 14.27 3.94 -2.19
N GLN A 34 13.80 4.30 -3.39
CA GLN A 34 14.70 4.52 -4.52
C GLN A 34 15.04 5.98 -4.78
N LEU A 35 14.04 6.86 -4.84
CA LEU A 35 14.28 8.28 -5.16
C LEU A 35 14.80 9.06 -3.95
N LEU A 36 14.14 8.92 -2.80
CA LEU A 36 14.52 9.62 -1.57
C LEU A 36 15.53 8.85 -0.73
N GLN A 37 15.56 7.52 -0.86
CA GLN A 37 16.46 6.63 -0.11
C GLN A 37 16.35 6.85 1.41
N TRP A 38 15.13 7.11 1.90
CA TRP A 38 14.89 7.35 3.33
C TRP A 38 14.98 6.07 4.14
N HIS A 39 14.54 4.96 3.55
CA HIS A 39 14.55 3.64 4.15
C HIS A 39 14.51 2.58 3.05
N HIS A 40 14.88 1.36 3.41
CA HIS A 40 14.83 0.16 2.56
C HIS A 40 14.30 -1.01 3.39
N MET A 41 13.91 -2.12 2.74
CA MET A 41 13.29 -3.29 3.40
C MET A 41 13.98 -3.73 4.69
N LEU A 42 15.31 -3.72 4.75
CA LEU A 42 16.09 -4.17 5.91
C LEU A 42 16.88 -3.06 6.61
N SER A 43 16.62 -1.80 6.29
CA SER A 43 17.39 -0.65 6.77
C SER A 43 17.38 -0.47 8.29
N SER A 44 16.44 -1.06 9.02
CA SER A 44 16.31 -0.92 10.48
C SER A 44 16.59 -2.19 11.30
N THR A 45 17.21 -3.19 10.70
CA THR A 45 17.49 -4.50 11.34
C THR A 45 18.49 -4.43 12.51
N ASN A 46 19.09 -3.26 12.79
CA ASN A 46 19.92 -3.04 13.99
C ASN A 46 19.14 -3.12 15.31
N HIS A 47 17.81 -2.95 15.26
CA HIS A 47 16.93 -2.97 16.43
C HIS A 47 15.67 -3.81 16.21
N ASP A 48 15.70 -4.75 15.27
CA ASP A 48 14.54 -5.60 15.00
C ASP A 48 14.23 -6.57 16.15
N ARG A 49 13.04 -7.18 16.08
CA ARG A 49 12.51 -8.08 17.11
C ARG A 49 12.53 -9.56 16.70
N VAL A 50 13.16 -9.89 15.58
CA VAL A 50 13.13 -11.24 14.98
C VAL A 50 14.51 -11.81 14.61
N GLY A 51 15.59 -11.07 14.91
CA GLY A 51 16.96 -11.51 14.76
C GLY A 51 17.46 -11.50 13.32
N VAL A 52 16.99 -10.57 12.47
CA VAL A 52 17.55 -10.43 11.12
C VAL A 52 18.99 -9.91 11.24
N ARG A 53 19.87 -10.42 10.39
CA ARG A 53 21.24 -9.90 10.33
C ARG A 53 21.21 -8.44 9.88
N TYR A 54 21.84 -7.56 10.66
CA TYR A 54 21.99 -6.16 10.28
C TYR A 54 22.96 -5.97 9.11
N TYR A 55 22.54 -5.19 8.13
CA TYR A 55 23.33 -4.73 7.00
C TYR A 55 23.23 -3.21 6.93
N ASP A 56 24.36 -2.52 7.15
CA ASP A 56 24.40 -1.05 7.17
C ASP A 56 24.02 -0.47 5.79
N PRO A 57 22.89 0.25 5.67
CA PRO A 57 22.42 0.81 4.41
C PRO A 57 23.33 1.92 3.85
N HIS A 58 24.36 2.35 4.59
CA HIS A 58 25.37 3.31 4.12
C HIS A 58 26.64 2.65 3.57
N THR A 59 26.65 1.33 3.44
CA THR A 59 27.73 0.56 2.82
C THR A 59 27.27 -0.04 1.49
N VAL A 60 28.22 -0.29 0.57
CA VAL A 60 27.89 -0.91 -0.73
C VAL A 60 27.21 -2.26 -0.54
N SER A 61 27.73 -3.12 0.33
CA SER A 61 27.15 -4.45 0.58
C SER A 61 25.76 -4.37 1.23
N GLY A 62 25.52 -3.38 2.09
CA GLY A 62 24.20 -3.16 2.67
C GLY A 62 23.20 -2.62 1.65
N LEU A 63 23.61 -1.73 0.75
CA LEU A 63 22.79 -1.27 -0.37
C LEU A 63 22.47 -2.40 -1.35
N GLU A 64 23.41 -3.28 -1.66
CA GLU A 64 23.16 -4.47 -2.51
C GLU A 64 22.12 -5.40 -1.87
N MET A 65 22.25 -5.66 -0.57
CA MET A 65 21.28 -6.48 0.17
C MET A 65 19.89 -5.84 0.17
N ASN A 66 19.80 -4.54 0.50
CA ASN A 66 18.54 -3.82 0.51
C ASN A 66 17.91 -3.74 -0.89
N THR A 67 18.72 -3.54 -1.94
CA THR A 67 18.24 -3.56 -3.33
C THR A 67 17.56 -4.89 -3.69
N VAL A 68 18.11 -6.02 -3.22
CA VAL A 68 17.48 -7.33 -3.43
C VAL A 68 16.13 -7.42 -2.72
N TRP A 69 16.06 -7.00 -1.46
CA TRP A 69 14.82 -7.07 -0.67
C TRP A 69 13.75 -6.07 -1.14
N ASP A 70 14.15 -4.87 -1.54
CA ASP A 70 13.28 -3.92 -2.22
C ASP A 70 12.77 -4.54 -3.54
N GLY A 71 13.62 -5.24 -4.29
CA GLY A 71 13.21 -5.97 -5.49
C GLY A 71 12.15 -7.05 -5.21
N ILE A 72 12.31 -7.83 -4.13
CA ILE A 72 11.30 -8.82 -3.69
C ILE A 72 9.99 -8.11 -3.32
N PHE A 73 10.06 -7.02 -2.57
CA PHE A 73 8.92 -6.18 -2.23
C PHE A 73 8.20 -5.66 -3.48
N HIS A 74 8.93 -5.18 -4.48
CA HIS A 74 8.38 -4.73 -5.76
C HIS A 74 7.73 -5.88 -6.55
N VAL A 75 8.27 -7.10 -6.50
CA VAL A 75 7.62 -8.27 -7.12
C VAL A 75 6.27 -8.55 -6.45
N VAL A 76 6.17 -8.48 -5.12
CA VAL A 76 4.88 -8.63 -4.41
C VAL A 76 3.90 -7.54 -4.83
N CYS A 77 4.33 -6.28 -4.88
CA CYS A 77 3.51 -5.16 -5.34
C CYS A 77 3.04 -5.36 -6.80
N TRP A 78 3.94 -5.81 -7.67
CA TRP A 78 3.65 -6.11 -9.08
C TRP A 78 2.59 -7.21 -9.23
N LEU A 79 2.74 -8.31 -8.49
CA LEU A 79 1.78 -9.41 -8.48
C LEU A 79 0.41 -8.95 -7.94
N ALA A 80 0.40 -8.09 -6.91
CA ALA A 80 -0.84 -7.49 -6.41
C ALA A 80 -1.53 -6.64 -7.50
N VAL A 81 -0.81 -5.78 -8.22
CA VAL A 81 -1.37 -5.01 -9.34
C VAL A 81 -1.93 -5.94 -10.42
N LEU A 82 -1.16 -6.95 -10.85
CA LEU A 82 -1.61 -7.92 -11.85
C LEU A 82 -2.88 -8.67 -11.40
N LEU A 83 -2.92 -9.12 -10.15
CA LEU A 83 -4.09 -9.79 -9.57
C LEU A 83 -5.29 -8.86 -9.51
N GLY A 84 -5.10 -7.61 -9.09
CA GLY A 84 -6.16 -6.60 -9.07
C GLY A 84 -6.75 -6.35 -10.47
N LEU A 85 -5.89 -6.20 -11.48
CA LEU A 85 -6.32 -6.08 -12.88
C LEU A 85 -7.05 -7.32 -13.39
N ALA A 86 -6.54 -8.52 -13.09
CA ALA A 86 -7.15 -9.79 -13.49
C ALA A 86 -8.54 -9.98 -12.86
N LEU A 87 -8.67 -9.68 -11.56
CA LEU A 87 -9.95 -9.73 -10.85
C LEU A 87 -10.94 -8.70 -11.40
N LEU A 88 -10.47 -7.47 -11.71
CA LEU A 88 -11.31 -6.44 -12.31
C LEU A 88 -11.80 -6.88 -13.69
N HIS A 89 -10.91 -7.44 -14.52
CA HIS A 89 -11.23 -7.94 -15.85
C HIS A 89 -12.25 -9.10 -15.80
N ALA A 90 -12.07 -10.03 -14.86
CA ALA A 90 -12.94 -11.19 -14.69
C ALA A 90 -14.36 -10.81 -14.21
N ARG A 91 -14.48 -9.75 -13.39
CA ARG A 91 -15.75 -9.35 -12.77
C ARG A 91 -16.51 -8.27 -13.51
N VAL A 92 -15.83 -7.46 -14.33
CA VAL A 92 -16.44 -6.38 -15.11
C VAL A 92 -16.58 -6.82 -16.57
N THR A 93 -17.75 -7.34 -16.90
CA THR A 93 -18.08 -7.85 -18.24
C THR A 93 -18.71 -6.81 -19.16
N GLU A 94 -19.38 -5.80 -18.58
CA GLU A 94 -20.08 -4.74 -19.31
C GLU A 94 -19.52 -3.36 -18.97
N ASN A 95 -19.69 -2.39 -19.89
CA ASN A 95 -19.35 -0.98 -19.67
C ASN A 95 -17.92 -0.74 -19.10
N ARG A 96 -16.95 -1.56 -19.52
CA ARG A 96 -15.57 -1.60 -18.98
C ARG A 96 -14.87 -0.25 -18.93
N ARG A 97 -15.10 0.62 -19.92
CA ARG A 97 -14.52 1.98 -19.94
C ARG A 97 -15.07 2.88 -18.83
N ALA A 98 -16.36 2.76 -18.50
CA ALA A 98 -17.00 3.58 -17.48
C ALA A 98 -16.54 3.22 -16.06
N VAL A 99 -16.04 2.01 -15.84
CA VAL A 99 -15.51 1.60 -14.53
C VAL A 99 -14.24 2.38 -14.15
N TRP A 100 -13.39 2.71 -15.13
CA TRP A 100 -12.17 3.50 -14.89
C TRP A 100 -12.45 4.97 -14.56
N THR A 101 -13.62 5.50 -14.92
CA THR A 101 -14.05 6.85 -14.53
C THR A 101 -14.92 6.83 -13.27
N SER A 102 -15.20 5.65 -12.70
CA SER A 102 -16.05 5.50 -11.52
C SER A 102 -15.31 5.91 -10.26
N ARG A 103 -15.96 6.77 -9.46
CA ARG A 103 -15.49 7.15 -8.12
C ARG A 103 -15.48 5.96 -7.16
N VAL A 104 -16.29 4.92 -7.43
CA VAL A 104 -16.35 3.71 -6.60
C VAL A 104 -15.05 2.92 -6.70
N LEU A 105 -14.55 2.67 -7.92
CA LEU A 105 -13.28 1.99 -8.13
C LEU A 105 -12.13 2.77 -7.48
N TRP A 106 -12.02 4.06 -7.79
CA TRP A 106 -10.94 4.90 -7.25
C TRP A 106 -11.02 5.06 -5.73
N GLY A 107 -12.23 5.08 -5.15
CA GLY A 107 -12.41 5.04 -3.71
C GLY A 107 -11.83 3.77 -3.08
N TRP A 108 -12.05 2.60 -3.70
CA TRP A 108 -11.46 1.35 -3.23
C TRP A 108 -9.96 1.22 -3.49
N ILE A 109 -9.43 1.83 -4.56
CA ILE A 109 -7.98 1.94 -4.79
C ILE A 109 -7.32 2.79 -3.69
N VAL A 110 -7.86 3.98 -3.40
CA VAL A 110 -7.34 4.83 -2.32
C VAL A 110 -7.46 4.12 -0.97
N ALA A 111 -8.56 3.42 -0.72
CA ALA A 111 -8.73 2.64 0.49
C ALA A 111 -7.71 1.49 0.60
N GLY A 112 -7.44 0.79 -0.51
CA GLY A 112 -6.45 -0.28 -0.58
C GLY A 112 -5.03 0.21 -0.33
N TRP A 113 -4.67 1.40 -0.82
CA TRP A 113 -3.41 2.06 -0.45
C TRP A 113 -3.36 2.30 1.07
N GLY A 114 -4.43 2.84 1.65
CA GLY A 114 -4.53 2.99 3.11
C GLY A 114 -4.33 1.67 3.87
N VAL A 115 -4.90 0.57 3.38
CA VAL A 115 -4.68 -0.77 3.93
C VAL A 115 -3.21 -1.17 3.86
N PHE A 116 -2.54 -0.95 2.73
CA PHE A 116 -1.10 -1.20 2.60
C PHE A 116 -0.31 -0.46 3.68
N ASN A 117 -0.46 0.86 3.80
CA ASN A 117 0.25 1.65 4.81
C ASN A 117 0.00 1.17 6.25
N LEU A 118 -1.24 0.76 6.56
CA LEU A 118 -1.57 0.29 7.91
C LEU A 118 -0.97 -1.09 8.19
N VAL A 119 -1.00 -2.00 7.22
CA VAL A 119 -0.47 -3.36 7.38
C VAL A 119 1.05 -3.34 7.43
N GLU A 120 1.70 -2.69 6.47
CA GLU A 120 3.14 -2.51 6.40
C GLU A 120 3.62 -1.78 7.66
N GLY A 121 3.04 -0.62 7.99
CA GLY A 121 3.47 0.14 9.15
C GLY A 121 3.26 -0.57 10.49
N LEU A 122 2.22 -1.40 10.62
CA LEU A 122 2.01 -2.17 11.85
C LEU A 122 2.94 -3.38 11.93
N LEU A 123 3.07 -4.14 10.85
CA LEU A 123 3.87 -5.36 10.82
C LEU A 123 5.36 -5.02 10.80
N ASP A 124 5.82 -4.29 9.79
CA ASP A 124 7.25 -4.13 9.50
C ASP A 124 7.91 -3.05 10.37
N HIS A 125 7.20 -1.96 10.72
CA HIS A 125 7.73 -0.95 11.63
C HIS A 125 7.51 -1.31 13.11
N GLN A 126 6.29 -1.65 13.51
CA GLN A 126 5.98 -1.79 14.95
C GLN A 126 6.22 -3.19 15.49
N ILE A 127 5.80 -4.24 14.77
CA ILE A 127 5.91 -5.62 15.28
C ILE A 127 7.30 -6.20 14.99
N LEU A 128 7.80 -6.07 13.77
CA LEU A 128 9.09 -6.60 13.36
C LEU A 128 10.21 -5.60 13.64
N GLY A 129 10.00 -4.32 13.36
CA GLY A 129 11.02 -3.27 13.54
C GLY A 129 12.14 -3.31 12.51
N ILE A 130 11.86 -3.83 11.31
CA ILE A 130 12.86 -4.04 10.25
C ILE A 130 12.92 -2.87 9.25
N HIS A 131 11.89 -2.01 9.20
CA HIS A 131 11.63 -1.14 8.05
C HIS A 131 11.22 0.31 8.36
N HIS A 132 11.60 0.91 9.48
CA HIS A 132 11.06 2.22 9.85
C HIS A 132 11.19 3.31 8.76
N VAL A 133 10.16 4.16 8.63
CA VAL A 133 9.99 5.12 7.52
C VAL A 133 11.15 6.10 7.37
N HIS A 134 11.79 6.46 8.48
CA HIS A 134 12.99 7.27 8.45
C HIS A 134 13.84 6.93 9.67
N GLY A 135 15.06 6.48 9.43
CA GLY A 135 16.01 6.16 10.49
C GLY A 135 16.44 7.40 11.29
N GLY A 136 16.93 7.17 12.52
CA GLY A 136 17.50 8.21 13.37
C GLY A 136 16.51 8.84 14.36
N PRO A 137 16.77 10.08 14.83
CA PRO A 137 15.91 10.74 15.81
C PRO A 137 14.47 10.85 15.34
N HIS A 138 13.51 10.67 16.26
CA HIS A 138 12.07 10.81 16.00
C HIS A 138 11.45 9.76 15.07
N GLN A 139 12.11 8.64 14.81
CA GLN A 139 11.58 7.52 14.01
C GLN A 139 10.13 7.13 14.34
N ALA A 140 9.78 7.07 15.64
CA ALA A 140 8.41 6.75 16.07
C ALA A 140 7.35 7.76 15.56
N TRP A 141 7.72 9.03 15.38
CA TRP A 141 6.81 10.04 14.83
C TRP A 141 6.62 9.89 13.33
N TRP A 142 7.66 9.46 12.60
CA TRP A 142 7.55 9.14 11.18
C TRP A 142 6.64 7.94 10.95
N ASP A 143 6.81 6.87 11.73
CA ASP A 143 5.93 5.69 11.67
C ASP A 143 4.48 6.05 12.03
N ALA A 144 4.29 6.87 13.07
CA ALA A 144 2.96 7.34 13.45
C ALA A 144 2.31 8.17 12.34
N GLY A 145 3.07 9.06 11.68
CA GLY A 145 2.60 9.83 10.52
C GLY A 145 2.18 8.92 9.36
N PHE A 146 2.94 7.87 9.10
CA PHE A 146 2.64 6.88 8.06
C PHE A 146 1.36 6.09 8.35
N LEU A 147 1.15 5.66 9.60
CA LEU A 147 -0.09 5.02 10.04
C LEU A 147 -1.29 5.98 9.96
N VAL A 148 -1.12 7.23 10.38
CA VAL A 148 -2.16 8.26 10.29
C VAL A 148 -2.54 8.51 8.83
N LEU A 149 -1.56 8.64 7.94
CA LEU A 149 -1.79 8.75 6.49
C LEU A 149 -2.55 7.52 5.96
N GLY A 150 -2.17 6.31 6.36
CA GLY A 150 -2.88 5.08 6.02
C GLY A 150 -4.34 5.10 6.45
N GLY A 151 -4.62 5.53 7.69
CA GLY A 151 -5.98 5.72 8.20
C GLY A 151 -6.78 6.77 7.41
N LEU A 152 -6.17 7.90 7.07
CA LEU A 152 -6.79 8.95 6.27
C LEU A 152 -7.11 8.48 4.85
N LEU A 153 -6.21 7.74 4.20
CA LEU A 153 -6.44 7.13 2.89
C LEU A 153 -7.57 6.09 2.95
N LEU A 154 -7.57 5.22 3.97
CA LEU A 154 -8.62 4.23 4.16
C LEU A 154 -10.00 4.87 4.33
N LEU A 155 -10.13 5.84 5.24
CA LEU A 155 -11.38 6.53 5.50
C LEU A 155 -11.81 7.42 4.32
N GLY A 156 -10.86 8.13 3.72
CA GLY A 156 -11.10 9.00 2.55
C GLY A 156 -11.55 8.22 1.32
N GLY A 157 -10.88 7.10 1.01
CA GLY A 157 -11.29 6.19 -0.06
C GLY A 157 -12.68 5.58 0.19
N HIS A 158 -12.94 5.19 1.44
CA HIS A 158 -14.24 4.67 1.83
C HIS A 158 -15.36 5.73 1.77
N ALA A 159 -15.08 6.99 2.06
CA ALA A 159 -16.03 8.09 1.88
C ALA A 159 -16.26 8.40 0.39
N LEU A 160 -15.19 8.39 -0.41
CA LEU A 160 -15.22 8.66 -1.85
C LEU A 160 -16.15 7.71 -2.60
N GLN A 161 -16.12 6.41 -2.27
CA GLN A 161 -16.99 5.43 -2.93
C GLN A 161 -18.49 5.63 -2.56
N ARG A 162 -18.80 6.04 -1.32
CA ARG A 162 -20.19 6.28 -0.87
C ARG A 162 -20.84 7.51 -1.47
N GLY A 163 -20.06 8.53 -1.86
CA GLY A 163 -20.57 9.78 -2.45
C GLY A 163 -21.34 9.61 -3.78
N THR A 164 -21.42 8.39 -4.29
CA THR A 164 -22.10 8.02 -5.54
C THR A 164 -23.51 7.47 -5.31
N SER A 165 -23.83 6.93 -4.12
CA SER A 165 -25.13 6.31 -3.82
C SER A 165 -26.25 7.32 -3.52
N GLY A 166 -25.94 8.63 -3.42
CA GLY A 166 -26.91 9.69 -3.12
C GLY A 166 -27.31 10.57 -4.32
N ARG A 167 -26.86 10.25 -5.54
CA ARG A 167 -27.13 11.06 -6.75
C ARG A 167 -27.80 10.27 -7.90
N ARG A 168 -28.45 9.14 -7.60
CA ARG A 168 -29.29 8.41 -8.56
C ARG A 168 -30.74 8.48 -8.13
#